data_AF-A0A1D1UG80-F1
#
_entry.id   AF-A0A1D1UG80-F1
#
_cell.length_a   1.000
_cell.length_b   1.000
_cell.length_c   1.000
_cell.angle_alpha   90.00
_cell.angle_beta   90.00
_cell.angle_gamma   90.00
#
_symmetry.space_group_name_H-M   'P 1'
#
loop_
_entity.id
_entity.type
_entity.pdbx_description
1 polymer ?
#
loop_
_entity_poly.entity_id
_entity_poly.type
_entity_poly.pdbx_seq_one_letter_code
_entity_poly.pdbx_strand_id
1 'polypeptide(L)'
;MALRQLLRLCESAPLTSVRCLSASATRSADPIQQLFADKVRDYMQKSKAAGGKLVDADAELQKELEESLNRTLRQFGGKSHDEMLKFPSFHFEDPKLDPINMEQK
;
A
#
# COMPACT_ATOMS: atom_id res chain seq x y z
N MET A 1 -58.97 -14.35 16.85
CA MET A 1 -57.91 -13.84 17.76
C MET A 1 -57.01 -12.92 16.93
N ALA A 2 -57.51 -11.87 16.30
CA ALA A 2 -57.85 -10.60 16.93
C ALA A 2 -56.72 -10.05 17.82
N LEU A 3 -56.08 -9.00 17.28
CA LEU A 3 -55.45 -7.89 17.99
C LEU A 3 -54.58 -8.21 19.21
N ARG A 4 -53.25 -8.14 19.02
CA ARG A 4 -52.36 -7.56 20.02
C ARG A 4 -51.29 -6.68 19.35
N GLN A 5 -51.51 -5.37 19.47
CA GLN A 5 -50.51 -4.30 19.68
C GLN A 5 -49.49 -4.09 18.53
N LEU A 6 -49.56 -3.06 17.68
CA LEU A 6 -49.71 -1.61 17.91
C LEU A 6 -48.81 -1.07 19.03
N LEU A 7 -47.55 -0.75 18.70
CA LEU A 7 -46.91 0.59 18.83
C LEU A 7 -45.36 0.43 18.77
N ARG A 8 -44.75 0.65 17.60
CA ARG A 8 -43.36 1.15 17.56
C ARG A 8 -43.38 2.45 16.76
N LEU A 9 -43.42 3.50 17.55
CA LEU A 9 -43.39 4.89 17.18
C LEU A 9 -41.97 5.23 16.70
N CYS A 10 -41.88 5.86 15.52
CA CYS A 10 -40.82 6.79 15.13
C CYS A 10 -39.38 6.37 15.43
N GLU A 11 -38.76 5.63 14.49
CA GLU A 11 -37.30 5.56 14.43
C GLU A 11 -36.81 6.57 13.38
N SER A 12 -36.01 7.51 13.85
CA SER A 12 -35.54 8.71 13.17
C SER A 12 -34.92 8.43 11.81
N ALA A 13 -35.48 9.05 10.76
CA ALA A 13 -34.83 9.15 9.46
C ALA A 13 -33.49 9.87 9.61
N PRO A 14 -32.33 9.29 9.25
CA PRO A 14 -31.17 10.10 9.02
C PRO A 14 -31.45 10.98 7.79
N LEU A 15 -31.38 12.30 7.99
CA LEU A 15 -31.17 13.26 6.91
C LEU A 15 -29.79 13.00 6.30
N THR A 16 -29.63 11.88 5.62
CA THR A 16 -28.52 11.68 4.70
C THR A 16 -28.84 12.59 3.53
N SER A 17 -28.22 13.77 3.52
CA SER A 17 -28.19 14.65 2.35
C SER A 17 -27.71 13.81 1.18
N VAL A 18 -28.65 13.31 0.39
CA VAL A 18 -28.35 12.74 -0.92
C VAL A 18 -27.87 13.94 -1.71
N ARG A 19 -26.54 14.05 -1.88
CA ARG A 19 -25.99 14.90 -2.93
C ARG A 19 -26.55 14.38 -4.24
N CYS A 20 -27.64 14.98 -4.69
CA CYS A 20 -28.04 14.93 -6.08
C CYS A 20 -26.92 15.63 -6.86
N LEU A 21 -25.92 14.86 -7.30
CA LEU A 21 -25.20 15.21 -8.51
C LEU A 21 -26.25 15.13 -9.62
N SER A 22 -26.96 16.23 -9.83
CA SER A 22 -27.83 16.42 -10.98
C SER A 22 -27.00 16.10 -12.21
N ALA A 23 -27.32 14.97 -12.84
CA ALA A 23 -26.74 14.52 -14.09
C ALA A 23 -27.14 15.51 -15.19
N SER A 24 -26.43 16.62 -15.28
CA SER A 24 -26.39 17.47 -16.47
C SER A 24 -25.09 17.18 -17.24
N ALA A 25 -24.81 15.90 -17.48
CA ALA A 25 -23.61 15.45 -18.20
C ALA A 25 -23.88 15.33 -19.71
N THR A 26 -24.40 16.39 -20.32
CA THR A 26 -24.36 16.59 -21.79
C THR A 26 -24.11 18.05 -22.16
N ARG A 27 -23.59 18.85 -21.22
CA ARG A 27 -23.10 20.20 -21.55
C ARG A 27 -21.63 20.06 -21.85
N SER A 28 -21.25 20.35 -23.09
CA SER A 28 -19.87 20.43 -23.60
C SER A 28 -18.89 20.72 -22.46
N ALA A 29 -18.29 19.66 -21.90
CA ALA A 29 -17.25 19.82 -20.92
C ALA A 29 -16.17 20.67 -21.58
N ASP A 30 -15.65 21.66 -20.86
CA ASP A 30 -14.57 22.52 -21.36
C ASP A 30 -13.50 21.62 -22.01
N PRO A 31 -12.94 21.99 -23.18
CA PRO A 31 -11.88 21.21 -23.82
C PRO A 31 -10.79 20.76 -22.84
N ILE A 32 -10.44 21.57 -21.83
CA ILE A 32 -9.48 21.24 -20.78
C ILE A 32 -9.98 20.11 -19.87
N GLN A 33 -11.26 20.11 -19.50
CA GLN A 33 -11.88 19.06 -18.69
C GLN A 33 -11.98 17.74 -19.46
N GLN A 34 -12.24 17.80 -20.77
CA GLN A 34 -12.21 16.59 -21.61
C GLN A 34 -10.79 16.01 -21.68
N LEU A 35 -9.78 16.84 -21.94
CA LEU A 35 -8.39 16.41 -21.95
C LEU A 35 -7.97 15.76 -20.63
N PHE A 36 -8.38 16.33 -19.49
CA PHE A 36 -8.12 15.72 -18.19
C PHE A 36 -8.77 14.34 -18.06
N ALA A 37 -10.06 14.24 -18.39
CA ALA A 37 -10.79 12.98 -18.32
C ALA A 37 -10.18 11.91 -19.25
N ASP A 38 -9.74 12.31 -20.44
CA ASP A 38 -9.08 11.42 -21.40
C ASP A 38 -7.74 10.93 -20.87
N LYS A 39 -6.91 11.80 -20.29
CA LYS A 39 -5.64 11.38 -19.67
C LYS A 39 -5.83 10.45 -18.47
N VAL A 40 -6.88 10.65 -17.67
CA VAL A 40 -7.24 9.73 -16.59
C VAL A 40 -7.63 8.35 -17.15
N ARG A 41 -8.43 8.31 -18.23
CA ARG A 41 -8.83 7.05 -18.87
C ARG A 41 -7.64 6.34 -19.52
N ASP A 42 -6.80 7.08 -20.25
CA ASP A 42 -5.59 6.57 -20.88
C ASP A 42 -4.67 5.92 -19.83
N TYR A 43 -4.39 6.65 -18.75
CA TYR A 43 -3.55 6.11 -17.67
C TYR A 43 -4.20 4.90 -16.98
N MET A 44 -5.51 4.93 -16.75
CA MET A 44 -6.22 3.78 -16.15
C MET A 44 -6.09 2.52 -17.03
N GLN A 45 -6.16 2.66 -18.36
CA GLN A 45 -5.96 1.53 -19.28
C GLN A 45 -4.51 1.01 -19.20
N LYS A 46 -3.53 1.91 -19.25
CA LYS A 46 -2.11 1.55 -19.13
C LYS A 46 -1.78 0.90 -17.78
N SER A 47 -2.34 1.42 -16.70
CA SER A 47 -2.19 0.87 -15.35
C SER A 47 -2.79 -0.53 -15.21
N LYS A 48 -3.99 -0.75 -15.77
CA LYS A 48 -4.60 -2.08 -15.84
C LYS A 48 -3.76 -3.05 -16.66
N ALA A 49 -3.21 -2.61 -17.81
CA ALA A 49 -2.33 -3.42 -18.65
C ALA A 49 -1.01 -3.77 -17.93
N ALA A 50 -0.46 -2.84 -17.16
CA ALA A 50 0.75 -3.06 -16.36
C ALA A 50 0.53 -4.01 -15.17
N GLY A 51 -0.71 -4.23 -14.74
CA GLY A 51 -1.05 -5.27 -13.74
C GLY A 51 -0.36 -5.10 -12.39
N GLY A 52 -0.12 -3.85 -11.96
CA GLY A 52 0.59 -3.54 -10.72
C GLY A 52 2.11 -3.40 -10.87
N LYS A 53 2.65 -3.55 -12.09
CA LYS A 53 4.02 -3.16 -12.43
C LYS A 53 4.06 -1.67 -12.80
N LEU A 54 5.28 -1.15 -12.94
CA LEU A 54 5.51 0.21 -13.41
C LEU A 54 4.86 0.40 -14.79
N VAL A 55 4.05 1.44 -14.91
CA VAL A 55 3.35 1.82 -16.15
C VAL A 55 4.38 2.33 -17.15
N ASP A 56 4.31 1.86 -18.40
CA ASP A 56 5.24 2.22 -19.48
C ASP A 56 6.72 1.97 -19.11
N ALA A 57 7.01 0.88 -18.39
CA ALA A 57 8.37 0.57 -17.97
C ALA A 57 9.23 0.01 -19.10
N ASP A 58 10.33 0.71 -19.41
CA ASP A 58 11.37 0.24 -20.31
C ASP A 58 12.22 -0.87 -19.66
N ALA A 59 12.86 -1.70 -20.49
CA ALA A 59 13.75 -2.76 -20.01
C ALA A 59 14.97 -2.21 -19.23
N GLU A 60 15.44 -1.02 -19.59
CA GLU A 60 16.51 -0.32 -18.87
C GLU A 60 16.08 0.07 -17.45
N LEU A 61 14.87 0.62 -17.30
CA LEU A 61 14.32 1.02 -16.01
C LEU A 61 14.11 -0.19 -15.07
N GLN A 62 13.67 -1.33 -15.63
CA GLN A 62 13.54 -2.57 -14.85
C GLN A 62 14.90 -3.07 -14.35
N LYS A 63 15.94 -2.98 -15.18
CA LYS A 63 17.31 -3.34 -14.80
C LYS A 63 17.85 -2.43 -13.70
N GLU A 64 17.63 -1.12 -13.81
CA GLU A 64 18.03 -0.16 -12.77
C GLU A 64 17.31 -0.45 -11.44
N LEU A 65 16.02 -0.79 -11.49
CA LEU A 65 15.27 -1.22 -10.31
C LEU A 65 15.90 -2.47 -9.67
N GLU A 66 16.20 -3.50 -10.46
CA GLU A 66 16.86 -4.71 -9.96
C GLU A 66 18.26 -4.43 -9.39
N GLU A 67 19.04 -3.57 -10.02
CA GLU A 67 20.36 -3.16 -9.54
C GLU A 67 20.26 -2.41 -8.20
N SER A 68 19.27 -1.53 -8.04
CA SER A 68 19.02 -0.80 -6.80
C SER A 68 18.63 -1.73 -5.64
N LEU A 69 17.80 -2.73 -5.91
CA LEU A 69 17.41 -3.76 -4.94
C LEU A 69 18.61 -4.62 -4.54
N ASN A 70 19.43 -5.04 -5.51
CA ASN A 70 20.65 -5.80 -5.25
C ASN A 70 21.68 -5.01 -4.44
N ARG A 71 21.83 -3.71 -4.72
CA ARG A 71 22.68 -2.82 -3.91
C ARG A 71 22.21 -2.76 -2.47
N THR A 72 20.90 -2.65 -2.26
CA THR A 72 20.30 -2.60 -0.93
C THR A 72 20.54 -3.91 -0.18
N LEU A 73 20.32 -5.06 -0.82
CA LEU A 73 20.62 -6.38 -0.26
C LEU A 73 22.07 -6.51 0.21
N ARG A 74 23.03 -6.08 -0.64
CA ARG A 74 24.47 -6.10 -0.31
C ARG A 74 24.82 -5.19 0.87
N GLN A 75 24.24 -4.00 0.94
CA GLN A 75 24.53 -3.03 2.01
C GLN A 75 24.04 -3.50 3.38
N PHE A 76 22.90 -4.18 3.42
CA PHE A 76 22.28 -4.64 4.66
C PHE A 76 22.51 -6.14 4.95
N GLY A 77 23.40 -6.79 4.20
CA GLY A 77 23.80 -8.18 4.42
C GLY A 77 22.71 -9.22 4.15
N GLY A 78 21.60 -8.85 3.50
CA GLY A 78 20.54 -9.77 3.12
C GLY A 78 20.91 -10.55 1.85
N LYS A 79 20.74 -11.87 1.86
CA LYS A 79 21.03 -12.70 0.67
C LYS A 79 19.86 -12.75 -0.31
N SER A 80 18.63 -12.56 0.19
CA SER A 80 17.40 -12.53 -0.61
C SER A 80 16.37 -11.58 0.00
N HIS A 81 15.39 -11.17 -0.81
CA HIS A 81 14.27 -10.36 -0.34
C HIS A 81 13.50 -11.03 0.81
N ASP A 82 13.33 -12.36 0.74
CA ASP A 82 12.61 -13.13 1.75
C ASP A 82 13.37 -13.23 3.08
N GLU A 83 14.71 -13.20 3.07
CA GLU A 83 15.51 -13.11 4.30
C GLU A 83 15.35 -11.76 4.98
N MET A 84 15.27 -10.66 4.22
CA MET A 84 15.05 -9.33 4.81
C MET A 84 13.69 -9.23 5.52
N LEU A 85 12.70 -10.00 5.08
CA LEU A 85 11.38 -10.05 5.72
C LEU A 85 11.39 -10.89 7.01
N LYS A 86 12.40 -11.74 7.21
CA LYS A 86 12.53 -12.59 8.41
C LYS A 86 13.43 -11.92 9.43
N PHE A 87 12.92 -11.75 10.63
CA PHE A 87 13.72 -11.25 11.75
C PHE A 87 14.78 -12.29 12.17
N PRO A 88 16.03 -11.87 12.46
CA PRO A 88 17.10 -12.80 12.84
C PRO A 88 16.83 -13.45 14.20
N SER A 89 17.26 -14.70 14.33
CA SER A 89 17.34 -15.37 15.62
C SER A 89 18.66 -15.00 16.29
N PHE A 90 18.60 -14.47 17.50
CA PHE A 90 19.80 -14.13 18.27
C PHE A 90 20.21 -15.32 19.14
N HIS A 91 21.49 -15.69 19.06
CA HIS A 91 22.13 -16.65 19.95
C HIS A 91 23.29 -15.94 20.63
N PHE A 92 23.24 -15.86 21.95
CA PHE A 92 24.25 -15.20 22.75
C PHE A 92 25.07 -16.30 23.43
N GLU A 93 26.34 -16.40 23.08
CA GLU A 93 27.28 -17.28 23.77
C GLU A 93 27.81 -16.53 25.00
N ASP A 94 27.90 -17.22 26.14
CA ASP A 94 28.41 -16.61 27.36
C ASP A 94 29.91 -16.26 27.19
N PRO A 95 30.31 -15.04 27.57
CA PRO A 95 31.71 -14.63 27.46
C PRO A 95 32.58 -15.48 28.37
N LYS A 96 33.60 -16.12 27.80
CA LYS A 96 34.63 -16.82 28.57
C LYS A 96 35.46 -15.77 29.33
N LEU A 97 35.34 -15.76 30.65
CA LEU A 97 36.11 -14.87 31.51
C LEU A 97 37.51 -15.45 31.69
N ASP A 98 38.54 -14.70 31.29
CA ASP A 98 39.91 -15.03 31.64
C ASP A 98 40.14 -14.79 33.13
N PRO A 99 40.82 -15.71 33.85
CA PRO A 99 41.08 -15.56 35.27
C PRO A 99 41.92 -14.32 35.54
N ILE A 100 41.37 -13.38 36.32
CA ILE A 100 42.10 -12.20 36.80
C ILE A 100 43.16 -12.69 37.79
N ASN A 101 44.44 -12.48 37.47
CA ASN A 101 45.56 -12.79 38.35
C ASN A 101 45.53 -11.87 39.59
N MET A 102 44.74 -12.25 40.60
CA MET A 102 44.71 -11.62 41.91
C MET A 102 45.88 -12.16 42.74
N GLU A 103 47.11 -11.76 42.41
CA GLU A 103 48.23 -11.99 43.31
C GLU A 103 48.08 -11.05 44.51
N GLN A 104 47.62 -11.65 45.61
CA GLN A 104 47.59 -11.04 46.93
C GLN A 104 49.03 -10.78 47.39
N LYS A 105 49.31 -9.49 47.63
CA LYS A 105 50.51 -8.97 48.27
C LYS A 105 50.80 -9.61 49.62
#